data_AF-A0A6J0XMH8-F1
#
_entry.id   AF-A0A6J0XMH8-F1
#
_cell.length_a   1.000
_cell.length_b   1.000
_cell.length_c   1.000
_cell.angle_alpha   90.00
_cell.angle_beta   90.00
_cell.angle_gamma   90.00
#
_symmetry.space_group_name_H-M   'P 1'
#
loop_
_entity.id
_entity.type
_entity.pdbx_description
1 polymer ?
#
loop_
_entity_poly.entity_id
_entity_poly.type
_entity_poly.pdbx_seq_one_letter_code
_entity_poly.pdbx_strand_id
1 'polypeptide(L)'
;MAAAAAAALARLAAAFLLLATQVACEYGMVHVVSETGGPKGKDYCILYNPQWAHLPHDLSKASLLQVRNWTSSVLCSPADLPPKGFSNQIPLVARGNCTFYEKVRLAQGSGARGLLIVSKEALVPPGGNKTQYEEIGIPVALLSYRDMLDIFQTFGQAVRAALHAPKEPMLDYNMVIIFLMAVGTVALGGYWAGSRDVRKRYMKHKRDDGPEKQEDEAVDVTPVMICVFVVMCCSMLVLLYFFYDQLVYVIIGIFCLASSTGLYSCLSPLVQRLPFCKCRVPNNSLPYFHKRPQVCTLLLALLCAAVSVVWGIFRNEDQWAWILQDALGIAFCLYTLKTIRLPTFKACTLLLLVLFIYDVFFVFITPFLTKSGNSIMVEVATGPSDSATHEKLPMVLKVPRLNASPLALCDRPFSLLGFGDILVPGLLVAYCHRFDIQVQSSRVYFVACTIDYSSD
;
A
#
# COMPACT_ATOMS: atom_id res chain seq x y z
N MET A 1 35.13 6.14 16.79
CA MET A 1 33.65 6.02 16.67
C MET A 1 33.15 6.08 15.22
N ALA A 2 33.56 7.07 14.41
CA ALA A 2 33.13 7.17 12.99
C ALA A 2 33.49 5.96 12.11
N ALA A 3 34.70 5.39 12.25
CA ALA A 3 35.13 4.23 11.46
C ALA A 3 34.36 2.93 11.80
N ALA A 4 33.95 2.76 13.05
CA ALA A 4 33.14 1.62 13.48
C ALA A 4 31.70 1.73 12.97
N ALA A 5 31.14 2.95 12.92
CA ALA A 5 29.84 3.23 12.33
C ALA A 5 29.85 3.02 10.81
N ALA A 6 30.89 3.45 10.11
CA ALA A 6 31.05 3.23 8.68
C ALA A 6 31.21 1.74 8.32
N ALA A 7 31.96 0.98 9.11
CA ALA A 7 32.09 -0.47 8.93
C ALA A 7 30.78 -1.23 9.22
N ALA A 8 30.00 -0.77 10.21
CA ALA A 8 28.68 -1.32 10.49
C ALA A 8 27.67 -1.02 9.36
N LEU A 9 27.68 0.22 8.82
CA LEU A 9 26.88 0.62 7.66
C LEU A 9 27.26 -0.18 6.41
N ALA A 10 28.54 -0.39 6.15
CA ALA A 10 29.01 -1.19 5.01
C ALA A 10 28.61 -2.67 5.14
N ARG A 11 28.65 -3.23 6.35
CA ARG A 11 28.20 -4.61 6.61
C ARG A 11 26.68 -4.75 6.51
N LEU A 12 25.92 -3.76 6.96
CA LEU A 12 24.48 -3.68 6.77
C LEU A 12 24.12 -3.56 5.30
N ALA A 13 24.80 -2.70 4.53
CA ALA A 13 24.60 -2.55 3.09
C ALA A 13 24.95 -3.82 2.31
N ALA A 14 26.04 -4.51 2.68
CA ALA A 14 26.42 -5.78 2.08
C ALA A 14 25.43 -6.91 2.43
N ALA A 15 24.94 -6.95 3.67
CA ALA A 15 23.86 -7.85 4.06
C ALA A 15 22.58 -7.54 3.28
N PHE A 16 22.24 -6.26 3.10
CA PHE A 16 21.10 -5.80 2.30
C PHE A 16 21.18 -6.27 0.83
N LEU A 17 22.37 -6.15 0.23
CA LEU A 17 22.65 -6.63 -1.13
C LEU A 17 22.51 -8.16 -1.26
N LEU A 18 22.92 -8.90 -0.22
CA LEU A 18 22.76 -10.37 -0.16
C LEU A 18 21.32 -10.80 0.16
N LEU A 19 20.56 -9.97 0.87
CA LEU A 19 19.15 -10.20 1.22
C LEU A 19 18.20 -9.89 0.05
N ALA A 20 18.58 -8.94 -0.82
CA ALA A 20 17.80 -8.58 -2.01
C ALA A 20 17.80 -9.65 -3.12
N THR A 21 18.65 -10.68 -3.04
CA THR A 21 18.71 -11.76 -4.04
C THR A 21 17.66 -12.87 -3.81
N GLN A 22 16.48 -12.53 -3.31
CA GLN A 22 15.33 -13.45 -3.35
C GLN A 22 14.73 -13.46 -4.76
N VAL A 23 14.32 -14.64 -5.23
CA VAL A 23 13.81 -14.90 -6.58
C VAL A 23 12.65 -13.94 -6.88
N ALA A 24 12.89 -12.95 -7.73
CA ALA A 24 11.90 -11.96 -8.11
C ALA A 24 10.89 -12.61 -9.07
N CYS A 25 9.70 -12.89 -8.56
CA CYS A 25 8.53 -13.18 -9.38
C CYS A 25 8.12 -11.91 -10.14
N GLU A 26 7.76 -12.02 -11.41
CA GLU A 26 7.23 -10.90 -12.19
C GLU A 26 5.79 -11.17 -12.66
N TYR A 27 5.03 -10.09 -12.76
CA TYR A 27 3.69 -10.12 -13.32
C TYR A 27 3.75 -9.88 -14.84
N GLY A 28 2.94 -10.61 -15.58
CA GLY A 28 2.76 -10.44 -17.02
C GLY A 28 1.28 -10.35 -17.38
N MET A 29 1.01 -10.24 -18.68
CA MET A 29 -0.34 -10.25 -19.23
C MET A 29 -0.48 -11.29 -20.33
N VAL A 30 -1.64 -11.92 -20.36
CA VAL A 30 -2.08 -12.75 -21.48
C VAL A 30 -3.19 -12.01 -22.22
N HIS A 31 -2.90 -11.57 -23.44
CA HIS A 31 -3.87 -10.93 -24.32
C HIS A 31 -4.65 -12.01 -25.06
N VAL A 32 -5.97 -12.04 -24.88
CA VAL A 32 -6.85 -13.07 -25.46
C VAL A 32 -7.80 -12.45 -26.48
N VAL A 33 -7.91 -13.11 -27.63
CA VAL A 33 -8.83 -12.76 -28.71
C VAL A 33 -9.61 -13.99 -29.16
N SER A 34 -10.84 -13.77 -29.64
CA SER A 34 -11.62 -14.82 -30.29
C SER A 34 -11.02 -15.20 -31.64
N GLU A 35 -11.02 -16.50 -31.95
CA GLU A 35 -10.53 -17.02 -33.23
C GLU A 35 -11.42 -16.63 -34.42
N THR A 36 -12.73 -16.47 -34.18
CA THR A 36 -13.72 -16.20 -35.23
C THR A 36 -13.90 -14.72 -35.57
N GLY A 37 -13.10 -13.83 -34.96
CA GLY A 37 -13.20 -12.39 -35.13
C GLY A 37 -14.40 -11.83 -34.35
N GLY A 38 -14.15 -11.47 -33.09
CA GLY A 38 -15.13 -10.90 -32.15
C GLY A 38 -14.64 -9.57 -31.54
N PRO A 39 -15.26 -9.07 -30.44
CA PRO A 39 -14.92 -7.78 -29.83
C PRO A 39 -13.43 -7.66 -29.51
N LYS A 40 -12.94 -6.42 -29.38
CA LYS A 40 -11.53 -6.10 -29.03
C LYS A 40 -11.02 -7.06 -27.94
N GLY A 41 -9.83 -7.62 -28.14
CA GLY A 41 -9.22 -8.57 -27.20
C GLY A 41 -9.12 -8.02 -25.79
N LYS A 42 -9.07 -8.92 -24.81
CA LYS A 42 -8.99 -8.59 -23.38
C LYS A 42 -7.70 -9.15 -22.78
N ASP A 43 -7.08 -8.37 -21.92
CA ASP A 43 -5.90 -8.78 -21.17
C ASP A 43 -6.30 -9.43 -19.85
N TYR A 44 -5.54 -10.43 -19.43
CA TYR A 44 -5.68 -11.11 -18.14
C TYR A 44 -4.34 -11.17 -17.43
N CYS A 45 -4.38 -11.16 -16.10
CA CYS A 45 -3.19 -11.28 -15.28
C CYS A 45 -2.56 -12.66 -15.42
N ILE A 46 -1.22 -12.69 -15.52
CA ILE A 46 -0.46 -13.91 -15.34
C ILE A 46 0.71 -13.69 -14.39
N LEU A 47 1.07 -14.74 -13.66
CA LEU A 47 2.26 -14.77 -12.82
C LEU A 47 3.32 -15.65 -13.48
N TYR A 48 4.52 -15.13 -13.73
CA TYR A 48 5.57 -15.87 -14.42
C TYR A 48 6.93 -15.68 -13.74
N ASN A 49 7.86 -16.57 -14.04
CA ASN A 49 9.24 -16.46 -13.60
C ASN A 49 10.12 -16.06 -14.79
N PRO A 50 10.72 -14.85 -14.79
CA PRO A 50 11.54 -14.40 -15.91
C PRO A 50 12.81 -15.24 -16.10
N GLN A 51 13.24 -15.99 -15.09
CA GLN A 51 14.37 -16.93 -15.20
C GLN A 51 14.04 -18.17 -16.02
N TRP A 52 12.76 -18.52 -16.18
CA TRP A 52 12.33 -19.71 -16.95
C TRP A 52 12.16 -19.38 -18.43
N ALA A 53 11.59 -18.21 -18.71
CA ALA A 53 11.44 -17.72 -20.07
C ALA A 53 11.19 -16.21 -20.05
N HIS A 54 11.87 -15.51 -20.95
CA HIS A 54 11.61 -14.10 -21.18
C HIS A 54 10.36 -13.91 -22.02
N LEU A 55 9.42 -13.13 -21.50
CA LEU A 55 8.27 -12.66 -22.25
C LEU A 55 8.62 -11.38 -23.02
N PRO A 56 8.13 -11.20 -24.26
CA PRO A 56 8.31 -9.96 -24.99
C PRO A 56 7.57 -8.82 -24.28
N HIS A 57 8.14 -7.62 -24.34
CA HIS A 57 7.50 -6.44 -23.73
C HIS A 57 6.34 -5.89 -24.59
N ASP A 58 6.49 -5.95 -25.91
CA ASP A 58 5.50 -5.44 -26.85
C ASP A 58 4.57 -6.57 -27.31
N LEU A 59 3.26 -6.33 -27.27
CA LEU A 59 2.26 -7.27 -27.78
C LEU A 59 2.49 -7.61 -29.27
N SER A 60 3.00 -6.66 -30.06
CA SER A 60 3.30 -6.86 -31.49
C SER A 60 4.41 -7.87 -31.76
N LYS A 61 5.30 -8.09 -30.79
CA LYS A 61 6.38 -9.09 -30.84
C LYS A 61 5.96 -10.43 -30.24
N ALA A 62 4.82 -10.48 -29.55
CA ALA A 62 4.31 -11.68 -28.94
C ALA A 62 3.63 -12.58 -29.99
N SER A 63 3.95 -13.87 -29.95
CA SER A 63 3.34 -14.85 -30.85
C SER A 63 1.90 -15.13 -30.43
N LEU A 64 0.95 -14.83 -31.31
CA LEU A 64 -0.46 -15.13 -31.08
C LEU A 64 -0.76 -16.60 -31.43
N LEU A 65 -0.89 -17.44 -30.40
CA LEU A 65 -1.01 -18.89 -30.53
C LEU A 65 -2.41 -19.36 -30.13
N GLN A 66 -2.85 -20.48 -30.68
CA GLN A 66 -4.11 -21.11 -30.27
C GLN A 66 -4.00 -21.61 -28.84
N VAL A 67 -5.05 -21.33 -28.06
CA VAL A 67 -5.16 -21.72 -26.68
C VAL A 67 -6.21 -22.81 -26.56
N ARG A 68 -5.89 -23.88 -25.83
CA ARG A 68 -6.80 -25.00 -25.65
C ARG A 68 -7.05 -25.28 -24.19
N ASN A 69 -8.32 -25.38 -23.82
CA ASN A 69 -8.71 -25.77 -22.48
C ASN A 69 -8.37 -27.26 -22.26
N TRP A 70 -7.43 -27.52 -21.37
CA TRP A 70 -7.03 -28.86 -20.94
C TRP A 70 -7.08 -28.99 -19.41
N THR A 71 -7.91 -28.17 -18.75
CA THR A 71 -7.97 -28.05 -17.29
C THR A 71 -8.58 -29.27 -16.60
N SER A 72 -9.17 -30.21 -17.35
CA SER A 72 -9.55 -31.53 -16.82
C SER A 72 -8.33 -32.39 -16.45
N SER A 73 -7.15 -32.06 -16.98
CA SER A 73 -5.90 -32.75 -16.70
C SER A 73 -4.95 -31.88 -15.88
N VAL A 74 -4.18 -32.55 -15.01
CA VAL A 74 -3.07 -31.94 -14.27
C VAL A 74 -1.75 -32.04 -15.02
N LEU A 75 -1.64 -32.82 -16.10
CA LEU A 75 -0.39 -33.00 -16.86
C LEU A 75 0.82 -33.36 -15.96
N CYS A 76 0.66 -34.38 -15.12
CA CYS A 76 1.73 -34.86 -14.24
C CYS A 76 2.35 -36.17 -14.73
N SER A 77 1.71 -36.85 -15.68
CA SER A 77 2.17 -38.12 -16.25
C SER A 77 2.12 -38.10 -17.77
N PRO A 78 2.92 -38.95 -18.46
CA PRO A 78 2.82 -39.09 -19.92
C PRO A 78 1.45 -39.58 -20.40
N ALA A 79 0.68 -40.27 -19.55
CA ALA A 79 -0.68 -40.72 -19.87
C ALA A 79 -1.68 -39.56 -20.01
N ASP A 80 -1.35 -38.40 -19.43
CA ASP A 80 -2.17 -37.19 -19.49
C ASP A 80 -2.02 -36.44 -20.83
N LEU A 81 -1.08 -36.86 -21.68
CA LEU A 81 -0.79 -36.22 -22.95
C LEU A 81 -1.84 -36.56 -24.02
N PRO A 82 -2.24 -35.58 -24.84
CA PRO A 82 -3.08 -35.87 -26.00
C PRO A 82 -2.31 -36.74 -27.01
N PRO A 83 -2.98 -37.66 -27.72
CA PRO A 83 -2.34 -38.60 -28.65
C PRO A 83 -1.64 -37.93 -29.83
N LYS A 84 -1.97 -36.67 -30.15
CA LYS A 84 -1.33 -35.87 -31.22
C LYS A 84 -0.39 -34.79 -30.67
N GLY A 85 -0.11 -34.78 -29.37
CA GLY A 85 0.62 -33.69 -28.71
C GLY A 85 -0.13 -32.35 -28.75
N PHE A 86 0.55 -31.28 -28.33
CA PHE A 86 -0.01 -29.93 -28.32
C PHE A 86 0.31 -29.12 -29.58
N SER A 87 1.27 -29.56 -30.40
CA SER A 87 1.56 -29.07 -31.77
C SER A 87 1.30 -27.57 -32.01
N ASN A 88 2.21 -26.70 -31.53
CA ASN A 88 2.15 -25.22 -31.67
C ASN A 88 0.98 -24.52 -30.93
N GLN A 89 0.41 -25.15 -29.89
CA GLN A 89 -0.63 -24.55 -29.05
C GLN A 89 -0.11 -24.23 -27.64
N ILE A 90 -0.90 -23.43 -26.92
CA ILE A 90 -0.74 -23.15 -25.49
C ILE A 90 -1.85 -23.91 -24.73
N PRO A 91 -1.55 -25.06 -24.10
CA PRO A 91 -2.50 -25.74 -23.25
C PRO A 91 -2.71 -24.99 -21.91
N LEU A 92 -3.98 -24.89 -21.48
CA LEU A 92 -4.34 -24.54 -20.11
C LEU A 92 -4.51 -25.82 -19.29
N VAL A 93 -3.68 -26.03 -18.28
CA VAL A 93 -3.71 -27.24 -17.43
C VAL A 93 -4.01 -26.87 -15.98
N ALA A 94 -4.62 -27.77 -15.22
CA ALA A 94 -4.87 -27.50 -13.81
C ALA A 94 -3.60 -27.59 -12.96
N ARG A 95 -3.51 -26.75 -11.92
CA ARG A 95 -2.56 -26.94 -10.83
C ARG A 95 -2.88 -28.26 -10.11
N GLY A 96 -1.85 -28.99 -9.73
CA GLY A 96 -1.95 -30.27 -9.04
C GLY A 96 -0.68 -30.52 -8.23
N ASN A 97 -0.52 -31.75 -7.74
CA ASN A 97 0.52 -32.08 -6.75
C ASN A 97 1.93 -32.30 -7.33
N CYS A 98 2.09 -32.23 -8.66
CA CYS A 98 3.41 -32.31 -9.29
C CYS A 98 4.09 -30.93 -9.41
N THR A 99 5.39 -30.96 -9.61
CA THR A 99 6.21 -29.74 -9.72
C THR A 99 5.89 -28.95 -10.98
N PHE A 100 6.20 -27.66 -10.99
CA PHE A 100 6.07 -26.83 -12.20
C PHE A 100 6.96 -27.35 -13.33
N TYR A 101 8.17 -27.79 -13.00
CA TYR A 101 9.15 -28.29 -13.96
C TYR A 101 8.66 -29.56 -14.68
N GLU A 102 8.05 -30.51 -13.97
CA GLU A 102 7.54 -31.75 -14.58
C GLU A 102 6.46 -31.46 -15.63
N LYS A 103 5.50 -30.57 -15.33
CA LYS A 103 4.45 -30.17 -16.28
C LYS A 103 5.04 -29.56 -17.55
N VAL A 104 6.03 -28.67 -17.37
CA VAL A 104 6.67 -27.94 -18.47
C VAL A 104 7.47 -28.88 -19.35
N ARG A 105 8.20 -29.82 -18.75
CA ARG A 105 8.95 -30.84 -19.48
C ARG A 105 8.03 -31.69 -20.36
N LEU A 106 6.88 -32.12 -19.84
CA LEU A 106 5.89 -32.89 -20.59
C LEU A 106 5.24 -32.05 -21.71
N ALA A 107 4.88 -30.79 -21.43
CA ALA A 107 4.31 -29.88 -22.42
C ALA A 107 5.29 -29.57 -23.56
N GLN A 108 6.52 -29.19 -23.23
CA GLN A 108 7.58 -28.90 -24.19
C GLN A 108 7.94 -30.12 -25.02
N GLY A 109 8.09 -31.29 -24.38
CA GLY A 109 8.38 -32.55 -25.07
C GLY A 109 7.27 -33.02 -26.02
N SER A 110 6.04 -32.53 -25.85
CA SER A 110 4.90 -32.81 -26.73
C SER A 110 4.55 -31.66 -27.69
N GLY A 111 5.48 -30.72 -27.89
CA GLY A 111 5.40 -29.68 -28.91
C GLY A 111 4.54 -28.46 -28.53
N ALA A 112 4.29 -28.22 -27.24
CA ALA A 112 3.68 -26.97 -26.79
C ALA A 112 4.63 -25.78 -27.02
N ARG A 113 4.07 -24.60 -27.27
CA ARG A 113 4.83 -23.35 -27.45
C ARG A 113 4.77 -22.39 -26.25
N GLY A 114 3.97 -22.74 -25.26
CA GLY A 114 3.83 -22.08 -23.97
C GLY A 114 2.94 -22.94 -23.07
N LEU A 115 2.93 -22.68 -21.78
CA LEU A 115 2.10 -23.41 -20.82
C LEU A 115 1.41 -22.43 -19.86
N LEU A 116 0.09 -22.52 -19.76
CA LEU A 116 -0.71 -21.77 -18.78
C LEU A 116 -1.22 -22.73 -17.71
N ILE A 117 -0.85 -22.50 -16.46
CA ILE A 117 -1.22 -23.32 -15.32
C ILE A 117 -2.33 -22.61 -14.55
N VAL A 118 -3.52 -23.21 -14.54
CA VAL A 118 -4.70 -22.65 -13.89
C VAL A 118 -4.72 -23.04 -12.42
N SER A 119 -4.67 -22.05 -11.53
CA SER A 119 -4.74 -22.24 -10.08
C SER A 119 -6.09 -21.80 -9.53
N LYS A 120 -6.68 -22.62 -8.66
CA LYS A 120 -7.84 -22.23 -7.82
C LYS A 120 -7.41 -21.53 -6.53
N GLU A 121 -6.18 -21.80 -6.10
CA GLU A 121 -5.52 -21.18 -4.94
C GLU A 121 -4.72 -19.96 -5.39
N ALA A 122 -4.12 -19.24 -4.43
CA ALA A 122 -3.26 -18.10 -4.71
C ALA A 122 -2.17 -18.41 -5.75
N LEU A 123 -1.88 -17.45 -6.62
CA LEU A 123 -0.85 -17.59 -7.64
C LEU A 123 0.52 -17.58 -6.95
N VAL A 124 1.25 -18.69 -7.05
CA VAL A 124 2.61 -18.83 -6.51
C VAL A 124 3.62 -18.80 -7.67
N PRO A 125 4.75 -18.07 -7.54
CA PRO A 125 5.78 -18.07 -8.57
C PRO A 125 6.18 -19.49 -8.99
N PRO A 126 6.25 -19.80 -10.30
CA PRO A 126 6.79 -21.07 -10.74
C PRO A 126 8.29 -21.10 -10.40
N GLY A 127 8.66 -21.99 -9.48
CA GLY A 127 10.02 -22.15 -8.96
C GLY A 127 10.61 -23.52 -9.27
N GLY A 128 11.94 -23.59 -9.37
CA GLY A 128 12.72 -24.81 -9.60
C GLY A 128 14.19 -24.60 -9.24
N ASN A 129 15.05 -25.57 -9.59
CA ASN A 129 16.49 -25.49 -9.39
C ASN A 129 17.17 -24.79 -10.58
N LYS A 130 18.34 -24.16 -10.35
CA LYS A 130 19.10 -23.45 -11.41
C LYS A 130 19.38 -24.31 -12.65
N THR A 131 19.72 -25.58 -12.45
CA THR A 131 19.95 -26.54 -13.55
C THR A 131 18.68 -26.87 -14.33
N GLN A 132 17.51 -26.77 -13.71
CA GLN A 132 16.23 -27.00 -14.36
C GLN A 132 15.81 -25.82 -15.25
N TYR A 133 16.36 -24.63 -15.02
CA TYR A 133 16.03 -23.43 -15.80
C TYR A 133 16.66 -23.47 -17.19
N GLU A 134 17.84 -24.07 -17.34
CA GLU A 134 18.54 -24.18 -18.62
C GLU A 134 17.85 -25.14 -19.61
N GLU A 135 17.01 -26.05 -19.12
CA GLU A 135 16.30 -27.05 -19.95
C GLU A 135 14.94 -26.56 -20.48
N ILE A 136 14.42 -25.46 -19.93
CA ILE A 136 13.11 -24.92 -20.29
C ILE A 136 13.27 -23.91 -21.44
N GLY A 137 12.53 -24.13 -22.52
CA GLY A 137 12.53 -23.28 -23.72
C GLY A 137 11.18 -22.66 -24.06
N ILE A 138 10.15 -22.86 -23.23
CA ILE A 138 8.80 -22.32 -23.45
C ILE A 138 8.37 -21.42 -22.27
N PRO A 139 7.57 -20.37 -22.52
CA PRO A 139 7.02 -19.54 -21.46
C PRO A 139 6.00 -20.28 -20.59
N VAL A 140 6.13 -20.09 -19.29
CA VAL A 140 5.32 -20.76 -18.26
C VAL A 140 4.74 -19.71 -17.34
N ALA A 141 3.43 -19.67 -17.27
CA ALA A 141 2.70 -18.67 -16.52
C ALA A 141 1.53 -19.31 -15.77
N LEU A 142 1.20 -18.77 -14.60
CA LEU A 142 -0.01 -19.14 -13.87
C LEU A 142 -1.13 -18.15 -14.17
N LEU A 143 -2.34 -18.67 -14.26
CA LEU A 143 -3.58 -17.93 -14.50
C LEU A 143 -4.60 -18.29 -13.41
N SER A 144 -5.38 -17.31 -12.95
CA SER A 144 -6.45 -17.58 -11.99
C SER A 144 -7.56 -18.43 -12.60
N TYR A 145 -8.16 -19.32 -11.81
CA TYR A 145 -9.33 -20.08 -12.23
C TYR A 145 -10.52 -19.18 -12.61
N ARG A 146 -10.66 -18.01 -11.95
CA ARG A 146 -11.69 -17.02 -12.28
C ARG A 146 -11.47 -16.42 -13.68
N ASP A 147 -10.23 -16.06 -13.99
CA ASP A 147 -9.87 -15.51 -15.30
C ASP A 147 -10.06 -16.52 -16.42
N MET A 148 -9.72 -17.80 -16.17
CA MET A 148 -9.97 -18.88 -17.12
C MET A 148 -11.46 -19.01 -17.45
N LEU A 149 -12.34 -18.95 -16.44
CA LEU A 149 -13.78 -19.00 -16.67
C LEU A 149 -14.25 -17.80 -17.51
N ASP A 150 -13.78 -16.58 -17.19
CA ASP A 150 -14.13 -15.36 -17.91
C ASP A 150 -13.66 -15.41 -19.38
N ILE A 151 -12.48 -15.95 -19.67
CA ILE A 151 -11.96 -16.15 -21.03
C ILE A 151 -12.92 -16.98 -21.88
N PHE A 152 -13.28 -18.18 -21.41
CA PHE A 152 -14.11 -19.10 -22.20
C PHE A 152 -15.59 -18.67 -22.23
N GLN A 153 -16.06 -17.91 -21.24
CA GLN A 153 -17.39 -17.30 -21.25
C GLN A 153 -17.47 -16.14 -22.25
N THR A 154 -16.42 -15.31 -22.33
CA THR A 154 -16.39 -14.10 -23.17
C THR A 154 -16.07 -14.41 -24.64
N PHE A 155 -15.07 -15.26 -24.89
CA PHE A 155 -14.52 -15.49 -26.23
C PHE A 155 -14.91 -16.85 -26.84
N GLY A 156 -15.56 -17.73 -26.07
CA GLY A 156 -15.95 -19.09 -26.50
C GLY A 156 -14.81 -20.10 -26.40
N GLN A 157 -14.98 -21.29 -26.98
CA GLN A 157 -14.03 -22.43 -26.86
C GLN A 157 -12.77 -22.30 -27.73
N ALA A 158 -12.83 -21.44 -28.76
CA ALA A 158 -11.79 -21.28 -29.77
C ALA A 158 -11.15 -19.90 -29.62
N VAL A 159 -10.03 -19.83 -28.89
CA VAL A 159 -9.37 -18.57 -28.51
C VAL A 159 -7.90 -18.61 -28.87
N ARG A 160 -7.35 -17.44 -29.20
CA ARG A 160 -5.92 -17.25 -29.39
C ARG A 160 -5.40 -16.30 -28.33
N ALA A 161 -4.18 -16.55 -27.86
CA ALA A 161 -3.55 -15.68 -26.88
C ALA A 161 -2.08 -15.41 -27.16
N ALA A 162 -1.64 -14.27 -26.67
CA ALA A 162 -0.26 -13.81 -26.72
C ALA A 162 0.17 -13.42 -25.31
N LEU A 163 1.27 -14.02 -24.83
CA LEU A 163 1.86 -13.68 -23.54
C LEU A 163 2.87 -12.56 -23.74
N HIS A 164 2.78 -11.52 -22.93
CA HIS A 164 3.71 -10.40 -22.94
C HIS A 164 3.85 -9.81 -21.53
N ALA A 165 4.98 -9.16 -21.26
CA ALA A 165 5.26 -8.52 -19.98
C ALA A 165 5.74 -7.08 -20.25
N PRO A 166 4.83 -6.12 -20.42
CA PRO A 166 5.23 -4.76 -20.75
C PRO A 166 6.00 -4.15 -19.58
N LYS A 167 7.01 -3.35 -19.92
CA LYS A 167 7.80 -2.63 -18.92
C LYS A 167 6.90 -1.63 -18.20
N GLU A 168 6.94 -1.65 -16.88
CA GLU A 168 6.37 -0.56 -16.09
C GLU A 168 7.15 0.74 -16.39
N PRO A 169 6.47 1.83 -16.76
CA PRO A 169 7.13 3.13 -16.89
C PRO A 169 7.74 3.52 -15.53
N MET A 170 8.94 4.12 -15.56
CA MET A 170 9.58 4.61 -14.33
C MET A 170 8.78 5.75 -13.67
N LEU A 171 7.90 6.43 -14.41
CA LEU A 171 7.06 7.52 -13.93
C LEU A 171 5.65 7.43 -14.52
N ASP A 172 4.73 6.86 -13.74
CA ASP A 172 3.31 6.81 -14.05
C ASP A 172 2.56 8.00 -13.42
N TYR A 173 1.42 8.40 -14.02
CA TYR A 173 0.60 9.50 -13.51
C TYR A 173 0.09 9.29 -12.08
N ASN A 174 -0.22 8.04 -11.69
CA ASN A 174 -0.63 7.70 -10.33
C ASN A 174 0.47 8.00 -9.29
N MET A 175 1.74 7.74 -9.63
CA MET A 175 2.90 8.03 -8.78
C MET A 175 3.08 9.53 -8.64
N VAL A 176 2.87 10.31 -9.70
CA VAL A 176 2.87 11.77 -9.61
C VAL A 176 1.76 12.27 -8.71
N ILE A 177 0.54 11.73 -8.83
CA ILE A 177 -0.60 12.14 -7.99
C ILE A 177 -0.34 11.81 -6.51
N ILE A 178 0.09 10.59 -6.19
CA ILE A 178 0.33 10.18 -4.80
C ILE A 178 1.50 10.97 -4.20
N PHE A 179 2.54 11.25 -4.98
CA PHE A 179 3.65 12.11 -4.61
C PHE A 179 3.18 13.53 -4.25
N LEU A 180 2.38 14.16 -5.12
CA LEU A 180 1.83 15.49 -4.87
C LEU A 180 0.94 15.53 -3.62
N MET A 181 0.13 14.50 -3.40
CA MET A 181 -0.68 14.37 -2.18
C MET A 181 0.19 14.23 -0.93
N ALA A 182 1.25 13.42 -0.98
CA ALA A 182 2.14 13.17 0.14
C ALA A 182 2.94 14.43 0.51
N VAL A 183 3.65 15.03 -0.45
CA VAL A 183 4.43 16.27 -0.25
C VAL A 183 3.51 17.42 0.17
N GLY A 184 2.33 17.54 -0.45
CA GLY A 184 1.32 18.51 -0.05
C GLY A 184 0.89 18.33 1.41
N THR A 185 0.58 17.09 1.82
CA THR A 185 0.16 16.79 3.20
C THR A 185 1.26 17.11 4.21
N VAL A 186 2.51 16.74 3.92
CA VAL A 186 3.67 17.05 4.78
C VAL A 186 3.88 18.56 4.90
N ALA A 187 3.89 19.28 3.77
CA ALA A 187 4.09 20.73 3.74
C ALA A 187 2.97 21.48 4.48
N LEU A 188 1.70 21.16 4.20
CA LEU A 188 0.55 21.77 4.87
C LEU A 188 0.53 21.42 6.36
N GLY A 189 0.80 20.16 6.72
CA GLY A 189 0.83 19.70 8.11
C GLY A 189 1.93 20.37 8.92
N GLY A 190 3.16 20.42 8.39
CA GLY A 190 4.28 21.10 9.03
C GLY A 190 4.09 22.61 9.16
N TYR A 191 3.55 23.25 8.12
CA TYR A 191 3.21 24.67 8.16
C TYR A 191 2.14 24.97 9.22
N TRP A 192 1.09 24.14 9.28
CA TRP A 192 0.00 24.30 10.24
C TRP A 192 0.48 24.10 11.68
N ALA A 193 1.27 23.04 11.92
CA ALA A 193 1.85 22.76 13.23
C ALA A 193 2.68 23.94 13.77
N GLY A 194 3.58 24.51 12.96
CA GLY A 194 4.35 25.67 13.40
C GLY A 194 3.55 26.97 13.50
N SER A 195 2.59 27.21 12.59
CA SER A 195 1.73 28.41 12.63
C SER A 195 0.83 28.44 13.89
N ARG A 196 0.35 27.28 14.34
CA ARG A 196 -0.41 27.15 15.60
C ARG A 196 0.43 27.60 16.80
N ASP A 197 1.69 27.20 16.85
CA ASP A 197 2.59 27.57 17.95
C ASP A 197 2.95 29.05 17.94
N VAL A 198 3.11 29.67 16.77
CA VAL A 198 3.26 31.13 16.65
C VAL A 198 2.05 31.83 17.24
N ARG A 199 0.85 31.43 16.80
CA ARG A 199 -0.41 32.03 17.27
C ARG A 199 -0.56 31.85 18.78
N LYS A 200 -0.18 30.70 19.33
CA LYS A 200 -0.21 30.44 20.78
C LYS A 200 0.77 31.34 21.54
N ARG A 201 2.02 31.49 21.06
CA ARG A 201 3.00 32.41 21.67
C ARG A 201 2.54 33.87 21.61
N TYR A 202 2.01 34.31 20.48
CA TYR A 202 1.44 35.65 20.33
C TYR A 202 0.27 35.89 21.29
N MET A 203 -0.67 34.94 21.38
CA MET A 203 -1.80 35.05 22.30
C MET A 203 -1.35 35.01 23.76
N LYS A 204 -0.33 34.23 24.12
CA LYS A 204 0.26 34.21 25.47
C LYS A 204 0.87 35.58 25.82
N HIS A 205 1.61 36.19 24.90
CA HIS A 205 2.19 37.52 25.10
C HIS A 205 1.12 38.63 25.20
N LYS A 206 -0.05 38.43 24.56
CA LYS A 206 -1.19 39.35 24.64
C LYS A 206 -2.07 39.14 25.89
N ARG A 207 -2.01 37.96 26.54
CA ARG A 207 -2.87 37.57 27.68
C ARG A 207 -2.15 37.60 29.05
N ASP A 208 -0.98 38.23 29.14
CA ASP A 208 -0.19 38.31 30.38
C ASP A 208 -0.87 39.11 31.54
N ASP A 209 -2.14 39.50 31.39
CA ASP A 209 -3.03 40.06 32.44
C ASP A 209 -4.08 39.05 32.99
N GLY A 210 -3.93 37.73 32.80
CA GLY A 210 -4.90 36.80 33.39
C GLY A 210 -4.49 35.31 33.44
N PRO A 211 -4.75 34.59 34.55
CA PRO A 211 -4.35 33.20 34.71
C PRO A 211 -5.38 32.28 34.07
N GLU A 212 -5.25 32.00 32.77
CA GLU A 212 -5.92 30.84 32.16
C GLU A 212 -4.87 29.90 31.57
N LYS A 213 -4.50 28.87 32.34
CA LYS A 213 -3.79 27.69 31.85
C LYS A 213 -4.72 26.93 30.90
N GLN A 214 -4.68 27.27 29.62
CA GLN A 214 -5.29 26.44 28.60
C GLN A 214 -4.40 25.21 28.38
N GLU A 215 -4.93 24.03 28.70
CA GLU A 215 -4.27 22.73 28.58
C GLU A 215 -3.68 22.54 27.16
N ASP A 216 -2.41 22.19 27.11
CA ASP A 216 -1.69 21.92 25.87
C ASP A 216 -2.27 20.65 25.22
N GLU A 217 -3.10 20.81 24.18
CA GLU A 217 -3.49 19.67 23.30
C GLU A 217 -2.28 19.07 22.55
N ALA A 218 -1.08 19.65 22.67
CA ALA A 218 0.12 19.14 22.05
C ALA A 218 0.77 18.09 22.96
N VAL A 219 0.98 16.88 22.43
CA VAL A 219 1.63 15.80 23.16
C VAL A 219 3.13 15.87 22.90
N ASP A 220 3.88 16.26 23.93
CA ASP A 220 5.35 16.30 23.86
C ASP A 220 5.92 14.88 23.95
N VAL A 221 6.66 14.49 22.91
CA VAL A 221 7.25 13.15 22.80
C VAL A 221 8.51 13.04 23.67
N THR A 222 8.47 12.19 24.68
CA THR A 222 9.66 11.84 25.48
C THR A 222 10.38 10.61 24.89
N PRO A 223 11.69 10.41 25.15
CA PRO A 223 12.40 9.20 24.69
C PRO A 223 11.75 7.90 25.16
N VAL A 224 11.19 7.89 26.38
CA VAL A 224 10.43 6.74 26.90
C VAL A 224 9.18 6.49 26.06
N MET A 225 8.45 7.55 25.69
CA MET A 225 7.28 7.45 24.82
C MET A 225 7.64 6.91 23.42
N ILE A 226 8.83 7.23 22.89
CA ILE A 226 9.34 6.66 21.63
C ILE A 226 9.54 5.14 21.78
N CYS A 227 10.21 4.69 22.84
CA CYS A 227 10.41 3.26 23.07
C CYS A 227 9.07 2.52 23.24
N VAL A 228 8.15 3.08 24.03
CA VAL A 228 6.79 2.50 24.20
C VAL A 228 6.04 2.47 22.87
N PHE A 229 6.09 3.54 22.10
CA PHE A 229 5.44 3.62 20.79
C PHE A 229 5.94 2.52 19.85
N VAL A 230 7.26 2.34 19.74
CA VAL A 230 7.83 1.30 18.87
C VAL A 230 7.47 -0.11 19.35
N VAL A 231 7.54 -0.39 20.65
CA VAL A 231 7.10 -1.68 21.20
C VAL A 231 5.63 -1.94 20.90
N MET A 232 4.77 -0.94 21.05
CA MET A 232 3.35 -1.04 20.71
C MET A 232 3.16 -1.32 19.22
N CYS A 233 3.85 -0.60 18.32
CA CYS A 233 3.80 -0.87 16.88
C CYS A 233 4.25 -2.29 16.53
N CYS A 234 5.38 -2.75 17.08
CA CYS A 234 5.86 -4.12 16.92
C CYS A 234 4.83 -5.14 17.38
N SER A 235 4.27 -4.95 18.59
CA SER A 235 3.27 -5.86 19.13
C SER A 235 2.00 -5.90 18.29
N MET A 236 1.52 -4.73 17.83
CA MET A 236 0.31 -4.64 17.01
C MET A 236 0.51 -5.32 15.66
N LEU A 237 1.66 -5.15 15.02
CA LEU A 237 1.95 -5.78 13.74
C LEU A 237 2.06 -7.31 13.86
N VAL A 238 2.73 -7.82 14.89
CA VAL A 238 2.81 -9.27 15.15
C VAL A 238 1.45 -9.84 15.53
N LEU A 239 0.65 -9.13 16.33
CA LEU A 239 -0.72 -9.56 16.64
C LEU A 239 -1.59 -9.58 15.40
N LEU A 240 -1.46 -8.59 14.51
CA LEU A 240 -2.19 -8.50 13.25
C LEU A 240 -1.82 -9.64 12.29
N TYR A 241 -0.57 -10.11 12.33
CA TYR A 241 -0.16 -11.32 11.60
C TYR A 241 -0.91 -12.58 12.08
N PHE A 242 -1.07 -12.77 13.39
CA PHE A 242 -1.75 -13.96 13.93
C PHE A 242 -3.28 -13.85 13.97
N PHE A 243 -3.82 -12.64 14.17
CA PHE A 243 -5.25 -12.37 14.40
C PHE A 243 -5.81 -11.33 13.42
N TYR A 244 -5.45 -11.45 12.14
CA TYR A 244 -5.77 -10.47 11.11
C TYR A 244 -7.27 -10.16 11.03
N ASP A 245 -8.10 -11.21 10.91
CA ASP A 245 -9.56 -11.09 10.68
C ASP A 245 -10.29 -10.33 11.78
N GLN A 246 -9.78 -10.33 13.02
CA GLN A 246 -10.40 -9.60 14.13
C GLN A 246 -9.81 -8.19 14.28
N LEU A 247 -8.48 -8.07 14.18
CA LEU A 247 -7.78 -6.81 14.41
C LEU A 247 -7.95 -5.81 13.27
N VAL A 248 -8.21 -6.27 12.04
CA VAL A 248 -8.50 -5.38 10.91
C VAL A 248 -9.72 -4.49 11.19
N TYR A 249 -10.79 -5.04 11.77
CA TYR A 249 -11.98 -4.26 12.15
C TYR A 249 -11.71 -3.28 13.29
N VAL A 250 -10.86 -3.66 14.25
CA VAL A 250 -10.42 -2.75 15.32
C VAL A 250 -9.66 -1.56 14.73
N ILE A 251 -8.75 -1.82 13.80
CA ILE A 251 -7.99 -0.77 13.11
C ILE A 251 -8.91 0.13 12.27
N ILE A 252 -9.87 -0.43 11.54
CA ILE A 252 -10.88 0.34 10.81
C ILE A 252 -11.67 1.24 11.75
N GLY A 253 -12.10 0.72 12.92
CA GLY A 253 -12.79 1.50 13.94
C GLY A 253 -11.95 2.65 14.48
N ILE A 254 -10.68 2.39 14.82
CA ILE A 254 -9.73 3.42 15.26
C ILE A 254 -9.53 4.48 14.17
N PHE A 255 -9.36 4.06 12.91
CA PHE A 255 -9.20 4.97 11.79
C PHE A 255 -10.42 5.87 11.61
N CYS A 256 -11.65 5.35 11.69
CA CYS A 256 -12.87 6.15 11.63
C CYS A 256 -12.95 7.20 12.75
N LEU A 257 -12.55 6.86 13.98
CA LEU A 257 -12.55 7.81 15.10
C LEU A 257 -11.48 8.89 14.94
N ALA A 258 -10.26 8.48 14.56
CA ALA A 258 -9.13 9.37 14.38
C ALA A 258 -9.32 10.31 13.18
N SER A 259 -9.83 9.80 12.05
CA SER A 259 -10.09 10.59 10.84
C SER A 259 -11.30 11.52 11.00
N SER A 260 -12.36 11.11 11.70
CA SER A 260 -13.46 12.01 12.06
C SER A 260 -12.98 13.21 12.89
N THR A 261 -12.13 12.94 13.89
CA THR A 261 -11.49 13.98 14.71
C THR A 261 -10.59 14.89 13.86
N GLY A 262 -9.81 14.29 12.96
CA GLY A 262 -8.93 15.03 12.06
C GLY A 262 -9.71 15.93 11.10
N LEU A 263 -10.76 15.40 10.47
CA LEU A 263 -11.65 16.11 9.58
C LEU A 263 -12.36 17.27 10.30
N TYR A 264 -12.85 17.03 11.51
CA TYR A 264 -13.41 18.09 12.36
C TYR A 264 -12.40 19.20 12.64
N SER A 265 -11.17 18.84 13.02
CA SER A 265 -10.08 19.79 13.25
C SER A 265 -9.74 20.59 11.98
N CYS A 266 -9.82 19.96 10.81
CA CYS A 266 -9.56 20.59 9.53
C CYS A 266 -10.66 21.59 9.12
N LEU A 267 -11.93 21.22 9.30
CA LEU A 267 -13.09 22.00 8.87
C LEU A 267 -13.54 23.07 9.89
N SER A 268 -13.25 22.87 11.18
CA SER A 268 -13.62 23.80 12.25
C SER A 268 -13.22 25.27 11.99
N PRO A 269 -11.98 25.61 11.56
CA PRO A 269 -11.63 27.00 11.27
C PRO A 269 -12.37 27.60 10.06
N LEU A 270 -12.81 26.77 9.09
CA LEU A 270 -13.61 27.22 7.96
C LEU A 270 -15.03 27.56 8.41
N VAL A 271 -15.65 26.69 9.20
CA VAL A 271 -17.01 26.89 9.73
C VAL A 271 -17.08 28.10 10.66
N GLN A 272 -16.05 28.33 11.48
CA GLN A 272 -15.98 29.51 12.36
C GLN A 272 -15.86 30.84 11.60
N ARG A 273 -15.43 30.83 10.33
CA ARG A 273 -15.38 32.03 9.48
C ARG A 273 -16.73 32.37 8.84
N LEU A 274 -17.69 31.45 8.84
CA LEU A 274 -19.01 31.67 8.23
C LEU A 274 -19.91 32.51 9.15
N PRO A 275 -20.54 33.59 8.65
CA PRO A 275 -21.34 34.50 9.48
C PRO A 275 -22.68 33.92 9.95
N PHE A 276 -23.13 32.79 9.38
CA PHE A 276 -24.49 32.24 9.53
C PHE A 276 -24.73 31.38 10.78
N CYS A 277 -23.76 31.30 11.70
CA CYS A 277 -23.67 30.19 12.66
C CYS A 277 -23.44 30.59 14.14
N LYS A 278 -24.03 31.71 14.59
CA LYS A 278 -23.85 32.23 15.97
C LYS A 278 -24.80 31.63 17.02
N CYS A 279 -25.75 30.78 16.61
CA CYS A 279 -26.73 30.17 17.51
C CYS A 279 -26.05 29.20 18.50
N ARG A 280 -26.35 29.39 19.79
CA ARG A 280 -25.79 28.61 20.90
C ARG A 280 -26.88 27.71 21.48
N VAL A 281 -26.53 26.47 21.84
CA VAL A 281 -27.49 25.51 22.41
C VAL A 281 -28.10 26.09 23.71
N PRO A 282 -29.45 26.01 23.91
CA PRO A 282 -30.11 26.44 25.14
C PRO A 282 -29.61 25.68 26.38
N ASN A 283 -29.91 26.21 27.56
CA ASN A 283 -29.42 25.64 28.82
C ASN A 283 -30.04 24.24 29.05
N ASN A 284 -29.22 23.19 28.98
CA ASN A 284 -29.62 21.81 29.29
C ASN A 284 -28.77 21.26 30.44
N SER A 285 -29.37 20.41 31.27
CA SER A 285 -28.78 19.75 32.44
C SER A 285 -27.82 18.59 32.10
N LEU A 286 -27.45 18.41 30.83
CA LEU A 286 -26.50 17.38 30.40
C LEU A 286 -25.04 17.82 30.63
N PRO A 287 -24.19 16.99 31.25
CA PRO A 287 -22.81 17.35 31.63
C PRO A 287 -21.92 17.73 30.44
N TYR A 288 -22.17 17.18 29.24
CA TYR A 288 -21.42 17.51 28.02
C TYR A 288 -21.79 18.88 27.41
N PHE A 289 -22.99 19.40 27.71
CA PHE A 289 -23.52 20.66 27.14
C PHE A 289 -23.32 21.88 28.04
N HIS A 290 -22.69 21.71 29.20
CA HIS A 290 -22.47 22.80 30.17
C HIS A 290 -21.63 23.96 29.61
N LYS A 291 -20.73 23.69 28.66
CA LYS A 291 -19.88 24.71 28.00
C LYS A 291 -20.57 25.49 26.87
N ARG A 292 -21.89 25.30 26.67
CA ARG A 292 -22.70 25.93 25.60
C ARG A 292 -22.02 25.89 24.22
N PRO A 293 -21.77 24.69 23.66
CA PRO A 293 -21.20 24.57 22.31
C PRO A 293 -22.09 25.27 21.27
N GLN A 294 -21.48 25.83 20.23
CA GLN A 294 -22.20 26.41 19.11
C GLN A 294 -22.90 25.29 18.33
N VAL A 295 -24.14 25.50 17.92
CA VAL A 295 -24.93 24.47 17.19
C VAL A 295 -24.17 23.99 15.94
N CYS A 296 -23.50 24.91 15.24
CA CYS A 296 -22.73 24.56 14.03
C CYS A 296 -21.49 23.70 14.32
N THR A 297 -20.90 23.76 15.51
CA THR A 297 -19.80 22.86 15.88
C THR A 297 -20.28 21.43 16.13
N LEU A 298 -21.49 21.26 16.68
CA LEU A 298 -22.11 19.95 16.85
C LEU A 298 -22.55 19.36 15.50
N LEU A 299 -23.16 20.19 14.65
CA LEU A 299 -23.53 19.79 13.30
C LEU A 299 -22.30 19.37 12.49
N LEU A 300 -21.19 20.11 12.61
CA LEU A 300 -19.93 19.74 11.96
C LEU A 300 -19.38 18.42 12.49
N ALA A 301 -19.39 18.20 13.81
CA ALA A 301 -18.95 16.93 14.39
C ALA A 301 -19.80 15.76 13.90
N LEU A 302 -21.13 15.93 13.84
CA LEU A 302 -22.05 14.94 13.29
C LEU A 302 -21.77 14.67 11.81
N LEU A 303 -21.52 15.72 11.02
CA LEU A 303 -21.17 15.59 9.61
C LEU A 303 -19.86 14.81 9.43
N CYS A 304 -18.81 15.12 10.20
CA CYS A 304 -17.52 14.41 10.12
C CYS A 304 -17.66 12.94 10.51
N ALA A 305 -18.45 12.64 11.55
CA ALA A 305 -18.77 11.28 11.95
C ALA A 305 -19.56 10.54 10.86
N ALA A 306 -20.57 11.18 10.26
CA ALA A 306 -21.36 10.60 9.18
C ALA A 306 -20.48 10.28 7.96
N VAL A 307 -19.60 11.19 7.55
CA VAL A 307 -18.64 10.96 6.45
C VAL A 307 -17.75 9.75 6.73
N SER A 308 -17.24 9.64 7.97
CA SER A 308 -16.38 8.51 8.37
C SER A 308 -17.14 7.18 8.42
N VAL A 309 -18.41 7.19 8.85
CA VAL A 309 -19.28 6.01 8.86
C VAL A 309 -19.66 5.58 7.43
N VAL A 310 -19.98 6.54 6.55
CA VAL A 310 -20.26 6.26 5.13
C VAL A 310 -19.04 5.58 4.49
N TRP A 311 -17.85 6.11 4.70
CA TRP A 311 -16.62 5.44 4.27
C TRP A 311 -16.52 4.04 4.87
N GLY A 312 -16.72 3.89 6.18
CA GLY A 312 -16.66 2.60 6.87
C GLY A 312 -17.62 1.56 6.30
N ILE A 313 -18.83 1.93 5.89
CA ILE A 313 -19.82 1.02 5.31
C ILE A 313 -19.46 0.65 3.87
N PHE A 314 -19.09 1.64 3.05
CA PHE A 314 -18.82 1.47 1.62
C PHE A 314 -17.33 1.25 1.30
N ARG A 315 -16.50 0.93 2.30
CA ARG A 315 -15.03 0.83 2.15
C ARG A 315 -14.56 -0.19 1.10
N ASN A 316 -15.39 -1.19 0.79
CA ASN A 316 -15.10 -2.24 -0.19
C ASN A 316 -15.47 -1.83 -1.64
N GLU A 317 -16.06 -0.64 -1.83
CA GLU A 317 -16.40 -0.12 -3.16
C GLU A 317 -15.21 0.59 -3.81
N ASP A 318 -14.46 -0.15 -4.63
CA ASP A 318 -13.21 0.33 -5.26
C ASP A 318 -13.40 1.50 -6.24
N GLN A 319 -14.62 1.79 -6.71
CA GLN A 319 -14.84 2.87 -7.69
C GLN A 319 -14.69 4.28 -7.10
N TRP A 320 -15.15 4.51 -5.87
CA TRP A 320 -15.21 5.85 -5.27
C TRP A 320 -14.78 5.91 -3.80
N ALA A 321 -14.79 4.78 -3.07
CA ALA A 321 -14.47 4.79 -1.64
C ALA A 321 -13.01 5.19 -1.37
N TRP A 322 -12.11 5.00 -2.34
CA TRP A 322 -10.71 5.43 -2.25
C TRP A 322 -10.56 6.95 -2.10
N ILE A 323 -11.40 7.75 -2.79
CA ILE A 323 -11.37 9.22 -2.68
C ILE A 323 -11.67 9.63 -1.24
N LEU A 324 -12.66 8.97 -0.64
CA LEU A 324 -13.08 9.25 0.72
C LEU A 324 -12.03 8.76 1.73
N GLN A 325 -11.39 7.62 1.47
CA GLN A 325 -10.27 7.14 2.26
C GLN A 325 -9.11 8.14 2.26
N ASP A 326 -8.71 8.62 1.08
CA ASP A 326 -7.59 9.54 0.94
C ASP A 326 -7.89 10.90 1.59
N ALA A 327 -9.11 11.43 1.43
CA ALA A 327 -9.54 12.64 2.11
C ALA A 327 -9.52 12.50 3.65
N LEU A 328 -10.03 11.39 4.17
CA LEU A 328 -10.00 11.07 5.60
C LEU A 328 -8.57 10.83 6.11
N GLY A 329 -7.74 10.18 5.30
CA GLY A 329 -6.33 9.90 5.56
C GLY A 329 -5.48 11.17 5.63
N ILE A 330 -5.65 12.09 4.66
CA ILE A 330 -5.00 13.41 4.66
C ILE A 330 -5.43 14.21 5.89
N ALA A 331 -6.74 14.25 6.20
CA ALA A 331 -7.24 14.95 7.38
C ALA A 331 -6.66 14.36 8.69
N PHE A 332 -6.58 13.04 8.79
CA PHE A 332 -5.92 12.34 9.88
C PHE A 332 -4.43 12.69 9.97
N CYS A 333 -3.71 12.70 8.84
CA CYS A 333 -2.28 13.04 8.80
C CYS A 333 -2.03 14.48 9.26
N LEU A 334 -2.79 15.44 8.72
CA LEU A 334 -2.71 16.86 9.12
C LEU A 334 -2.99 17.04 10.62
N TYR A 335 -4.01 16.35 11.14
CA TYR A 335 -4.34 16.39 12.57
C TYR A 335 -3.23 15.81 13.44
N THR A 336 -2.64 14.69 13.03
CA THR A 336 -1.56 14.04 13.77
C THR A 336 -0.30 14.90 13.78
N LEU A 337 0.12 15.44 12.63
CA LEU A 337 1.25 16.38 12.53
C LEU A 337 1.04 17.66 13.35
N LYS A 338 -0.20 18.14 13.42
CA LYS A 338 -0.59 19.29 14.25
C LYS A 338 -0.53 18.98 15.75
N THR A 339 -0.87 17.76 16.15
CA THR A 339 -1.07 17.38 17.57
C THR A 339 0.21 16.86 18.22
N ILE A 340 0.98 16.05 17.50
CA ILE A 340 2.24 15.51 18.02
C ILE A 340 3.32 16.60 17.97
N ARG A 341 3.99 16.80 19.09
CA ARG A 341 5.09 17.75 19.21
C ARG A 341 6.36 17.04 19.62
N LEU A 342 7.38 17.15 18.77
CA LEU A 342 8.74 16.76 19.13
C LEU A 342 9.40 17.95 19.82
N PRO A 343 9.76 17.86 21.12
CA PRO A 343 10.32 19.00 21.85
C PRO A 343 11.80 19.24 21.51
N THR A 344 12.52 18.22 21.02
CA THR A 344 13.96 18.31 20.77
C THR A 344 14.37 17.62 19.47
N PHE A 345 15.44 18.13 18.83
CA PHE A 345 16.06 17.48 17.67
C PHE A 345 16.54 16.06 17.99
N LYS A 346 17.08 15.84 19.19
CA LYS A 346 17.50 14.51 19.67
C LYS A 346 16.36 13.50 19.69
N ALA A 347 15.15 13.91 20.10
CA ALA A 347 13.99 13.03 20.08
C ALA A 347 13.57 12.69 18.64
N CYS A 348 13.68 13.65 17.71
CA CYS A 348 13.38 13.44 16.30
C CYS A 348 14.37 12.45 15.66
N THR A 349 15.68 12.65 15.83
CA THR A 349 16.69 11.74 15.27
C THR A 349 16.63 10.36 15.91
N LEU A 350 16.33 10.26 17.21
CA LEU A 350 16.12 8.99 17.89
C LEU A 350 14.91 8.24 17.33
N LEU A 351 13.76 8.92 17.16
CA LEU A 351 12.55 8.33 16.59
C LEU A 351 12.81 7.79 15.18
N LEU A 352 13.43 8.60 14.31
CA LEU A 352 13.76 8.20 12.93
C LEU A 352 14.72 7.01 12.89
N LEU A 353 15.77 7.02 13.73
CA LEU A 353 16.72 5.92 13.79
C LEU A 353 16.08 4.60 14.22
N VAL A 354 15.22 4.63 15.25
CA VAL A 354 14.55 3.42 15.73
C VAL A 354 13.53 2.91 14.71
N LEU A 355 12.79 3.79 14.04
CA LEU A 355 11.85 3.41 12.99
C LEU A 355 12.56 2.85 11.74
N PHE A 356 13.74 3.37 11.40
CA PHE A 356 14.58 2.81 10.35
C PHE A 356 15.01 1.37 10.68
N ILE A 357 15.48 1.11 11.90
CA ILE A 357 15.84 -0.25 12.34
C ILE A 357 14.61 -1.17 12.32
N TYR A 358 13.45 -0.65 12.73
CA TYR A 358 12.18 -1.37 12.68
C TYR A 358 11.83 -1.80 11.25
N ASP A 359 11.93 -0.89 10.28
CA ASP A 359 11.60 -1.17 8.88
C ASP A 359 12.53 -2.26 8.31
N VAL A 360 13.84 -2.11 8.51
CA VAL A 360 14.84 -3.12 8.09
C VAL A 360 14.55 -4.49 8.71
N PHE A 361 14.22 -4.53 9.99
CA PHE A 361 13.90 -5.79 10.67
C PHE A 361 12.66 -6.46 10.07
N PHE A 362 11.56 -5.73 9.91
CA PHE A 362 10.31 -6.31 9.43
C PHE A 362 10.35 -6.66 7.93
N VAL A 363 11.10 -5.92 7.12
CA VAL A 363 11.22 -6.22 5.69
C VAL A 363 12.19 -7.38 5.43
N PHE A 364 13.37 -7.36 6.03
CA PHE A 364 14.45 -8.30 5.66
C PHE A 364 14.65 -9.47 6.62
N ILE A 365 14.41 -9.30 7.92
CA ILE A 365 14.70 -10.35 8.90
C ILE A 365 13.49 -11.28 9.07
N THR A 366 12.26 -10.75 9.05
CA THR A 366 11.06 -11.58 9.23
C THR A 366 10.81 -12.65 8.16
N PRO A 367 11.16 -12.48 6.87
CA PRO A 367 11.08 -13.57 5.88
C PRO A 367 11.76 -14.88 6.32
N PHE A 368 12.82 -14.80 7.13
CA PHE A 368 13.52 -15.99 7.65
C PHE A 368 12.81 -16.65 8.83
N LEU A 369 11.92 -15.92 9.51
CA LEU A 369 11.15 -16.40 10.65
C LEU A 369 9.77 -16.91 10.23
N THR A 370 9.24 -16.42 9.12
CA THR A 370 7.92 -16.79 8.59
C THR A 370 7.99 -18.07 7.77
N LYS A 371 7.01 -18.98 7.95
CA LYS A 371 6.92 -20.25 7.20
C LYS A 371 6.71 -20.06 5.69
N SER A 372 6.13 -18.93 5.29
CA SER A 372 5.83 -18.58 3.89
C SER A 372 7.06 -18.03 3.14
N GLY A 373 8.15 -17.67 3.83
CA GLY A 373 9.28 -16.98 3.23
C GLY A 373 9.00 -15.52 2.85
N ASN A 374 7.80 -15.00 3.13
CA ASN A 374 7.42 -13.60 2.92
C ASN A 374 7.61 -12.78 4.20
N SER A 375 7.86 -11.48 4.04
CA SER A 375 7.94 -10.57 5.18
C SER A 375 6.55 -10.35 5.78
N ILE A 376 6.50 -10.27 7.12
CA ILE A 376 5.25 -10.04 7.85
C ILE A 376 4.61 -8.72 7.41
N MET A 377 5.42 -7.69 7.14
CA MET A 377 4.92 -6.39 6.67
C MET A 377 4.16 -6.50 5.35
N VAL A 378 4.64 -7.30 4.39
CA VAL A 378 3.97 -7.48 3.10
C VAL A 378 2.68 -8.29 3.30
N GLU A 379 2.75 -9.40 4.03
CA GLU A 379 1.61 -10.29 4.25
C GLU A 379 0.44 -9.59 4.97
N VAL A 380 0.77 -8.71 5.94
CA VAL A 380 -0.20 -7.88 6.64
C VAL A 380 -0.71 -6.73 5.77
N ALA A 381 0.14 -6.08 4.96
CA ALA A 381 -0.27 -4.97 4.11
C ALA A 381 -1.19 -5.41 2.96
N THR A 382 -0.97 -6.61 2.42
CA THR A 382 -1.81 -7.16 1.34
C THR A 382 -3.06 -7.86 1.83
N GLY A 383 -3.15 -8.13 3.14
CA GLY A 383 -4.09 -9.09 3.71
C GLY A 383 -3.59 -10.52 3.47
N PRO A 384 -3.58 -11.39 4.50
CA PRO A 384 -3.20 -12.79 4.34
C PRO A 384 -4.11 -13.46 3.30
N SER A 385 -3.53 -14.27 2.41
CA SER A 385 -4.29 -14.94 1.34
C SER A 385 -5.37 -15.90 1.87
N ASP A 386 -5.21 -16.36 3.11
CA ASP A 386 -6.15 -17.24 3.83
C ASP A 386 -7.17 -16.46 4.69
N SER A 387 -7.16 -15.13 4.65
CA SER A 387 -8.12 -14.30 5.41
C SER A 387 -9.53 -14.48 4.86
N ALA A 388 -10.46 -14.87 5.72
CA ALA A 388 -11.87 -15.08 5.35
C ALA A 388 -12.60 -13.77 5.03
N THR A 389 -12.05 -12.64 5.46
CA THR A 389 -12.71 -11.33 5.39
C THR A 389 -12.36 -10.54 4.13
N HIS A 390 -11.22 -10.85 3.46
CA HIS A 390 -10.69 -10.09 2.32
C HIS A 390 -10.54 -8.57 2.57
N GLU A 391 -10.49 -8.15 3.84
CA GLU A 391 -10.42 -6.75 4.24
C GLU A 391 -9.00 -6.21 4.11
N LYS A 392 -8.87 -4.95 3.68
CA LYS A 392 -7.59 -4.25 3.50
C LYS A 392 -7.42 -3.15 4.54
N LEU A 393 -6.20 -2.97 5.05
CA LEU A 393 -5.90 -1.93 6.03
C LEU A 393 -6.10 -0.52 5.45
N PRO A 394 -6.77 0.39 6.18
CA PRO A 394 -7.02 1.75 5.70
C PRO A 394 -5.87 2.74 5.98
N MET A 395 -4.71 2.26 6.44
CA MET A 395 -3.56 3.09 6.81
C MET A 395 -2.67 3.50 5.62
N VAL A 396 -3.29 3.70 4.45
CA VAL A 396 -2.60 3.98 3.18
C VAL A 396 -3.39 4.98 2.34
N LEU A 397 -2.69 5.82 1.57
CA LEU A 397 -3.27 6.52 0.43
C LEU A 397 -3.40 5.57 -0.74
N LYS A 398 -4.51 5.66 -1.49
CA LYS A 398 -4.87 4.77 -2.59
C LYS A 398 -5.12 5.58 -3.86
N VAL A 399 -4.20 5.50 -4.83
CA VAL A 399 -4.42 6.11 -6.15
C VAL A 399 -4.62 5.03 -7.21
N PRO A 400 -5.74 5.02 -7.94
CA PRO A 400 -5.97 4.02 -8.99
C PRO A 400 -4.91 4.15 -10.10
N ARG A 401 -4.40 3.01 -10.55
CA ARG A 401 -3.51 2.93 -11.71
C ARG A 401 -4.34 3.22 -12.96
N LEU A 402 -4.14 4.41 -13.54
CA LEU A 402 -4.89 4.88 -14.72
C LEU A 402 -4.37 4.27 -16.05
N ASN A 403 -3.15 3.73 -16.05
CA ASN A 403 -2.54 3.07 -17.20
C ASN A 403 -2.79 1.55 -17.19
N ALA A 404 -2.92 0.95 -18.37
CA ALA A 404 -2.97 -0.50 -18.57
C ALA A 404 -1.61 -1.12 -18.21
N SER A 405 -1.42 -1.37 -16.91
CA SER A 405 -0.22 -2.01 -16.36
C SER A 405 -0.56 -3.43 -15.93
N PRO A 406 0.38 -4.39 -16.04
CA PRO A 406 0.18 -5.77 -15.62
C PRO A 406 -0.27 -5.86 -14.16
N LEU A 407 0.24 -4.99 -13.30
CA LEU A 407 -0.16 -4.91 -11.89
C LEU A 407 -1.61 -4.46 -11.68
N ALA A 408 -2.11 -3.54 -12.50
CA ALA A 408 -3.50 -3.08 -12.39
C ALA A 408 -4.50 -4.21 -12.69
N LEU A 409 -4.15 -5.10 -13.62
CA LEU A 409 -4.92 -6.31 -13.95
C LEU A 409 -4.72 -7.45 -12.95
N CYS A 410 -3.56 -7.52 -12.29
CA CYS A 410 -3.20 -8.56 -11.32
C CYS A 410 -3.68 -8.28 -9.88
N ASP A 411 -4.89 -7.77 -9.72
CA ASP A 411 -5.50 -7.44 -8.42
C ASP A 411 -4.71 -6.40 -7.57
N ARG A 412 -3.82 -5.62 -8.20
CA ARG A 412 -3.21 -4.42 -7.61
C ARG A 412 -3.61 -3.15 -8.38
N PRO A 413 -4.91 -2.81 -8.44
CA PRO A 413 -5.39 -1.64 -9.17
C PRO A 413 -4.98 -0.31 -8.54
N PHE A 414 -4.44 -0.30 -7.32
CA PHE A 414 -4.04 0.91 -6.62
C PHE A 414 -2.54 0.94 -6.35
N SER A 415 -1.94 2.13 -6.54
CA SER A 415 -0.69 2.48 -5.87
C SER A 415 -0.99 2.85 -4.43
N LEU A 416 -0.23 2.26 -3.51
CA LEU A 416 -0.38 2.43 -2.07
C LEU A 416 0.81 3.20 -1.52
N LEU A 417 0.55 4.18 -0.66
CA LEU A 417 1.57 4.86 0.15
C LEU A 417 1.16 4.83 1.62
N GLY A 418 2.04 4.37 2.51
CA GLY A 418 1.74 4.26 3.93
C GLY A 418 1.60 5.63 4.59
N PHE A 419 0.68 5.77 5.55
CA PHE A 419 0.65 6.98 6.38
C PHE A 419 1.91 7.14 7.24
N GLY A 420 2.63 6.04 7.53
CA GLY A 420 3.93 6.08 8.19
C GLY A 420 4.93 6.94 7.40
N ASP A 421 4.99 6.75 6.09
CA ASP A 421 5.92 7.47 5.19
C ASP A 421 5.61 8.96 5.09
N ILE A 422 4.38 9.37 5.40
CA ILE A 422 3.97 10.78 5.45
C ILE A 422 4.21 11.37 6.85
N LEU A 423 3.78 10.65 7.88
CA LEU A 423 3.79 11.13 9.26
C LEU A 423 5.20 11.23 9.83
N VAL A 424 6.02 10.20 9.62
CA VAL A 424 7.34 10.09 10.22
C VAL A 424 8.26 11.25 9.78
N PRO A 425 8.49 11.48 8.46
CA PRO A 425 9.23 12.66 8.01
C PRO A 425 8.45 13.96 8.22
N GLY A 426 7.11 13.95 8.16
CA GLY A 426 6.30 15.13 8.44
C GLY A 426 6.49 15.69 9.86
N LEU A 427 6.75 14.84 10.86
CA LEU A 427 7.07 15.28 12.22
C LEU A 427 8.41 16.03 12.28
N LEU A 428 9.40 15.62 11.49
CA LEU A 428 10.67 16.34 11.34
C LEU A 428 10.45 17.70 10.67
N VAL A 429 9.69 17.74 9.56
CA VAL A 429 9.36 19.00 8.86
C VAL A 429 8.62 19.97 9.80
N ALA A 430 7.66 19.47 10.60
CA ALA A 430 6.96 20.25 11.60
C ALA A 430 7.90 20.78 12.70
N TYR A 431 8.88 19.99 13.14
CA TYR A 431 9.92 20.43 14.06
C TYR A 431 10.78 21.55 13.45
N CYS A 432 11.25 21.38 12.21
CA CYS A 432 12.08 22.38 11.52
C CYS A 432 11.37 23.72 11.36
N HIS A 433 10.08 23.72 11.01
CA HIS A 433 9.30 24.96 10.96
C HIS A 433 9.18 25.65 12.32
N ARG A 434 8.94 24.87 13.39
CA ARG A 434 8.91 25.40 14.76
C ARG A 434 10.26 25.98 15.18
N PHE A 435 11.35 25.34 14.77
CA PHE A 435 12.71 25.79 15.04
C PHE A 435 13.05 27.08 14.28
N ASP A 436 12.70 27.18 12.99
CA ASP A 436 12.85 28.40 12.20
C ASP A 436 12.18 29.60 12.88
N ILE A 437 10.96 29.41 13.39
CA ILE A 437 10.21 30.43 14.13
C ILE A 437 10.92 30.82 15.44
N GLN A 438 11.55 29.87 16.14
CA GLN A 438 12.28 30.15 17.38
C GLN A 438 13.57 30.94 17.13
N VAL A 439 14.28 30.65 16.03
CA VAL A 439 15.54 31.29 15.65
C VAL A 439 15.32 32.56 14.81
N GLN A 440 14.05 32.91 14.52
CA GLN A 440 13.68 34.00 13.59
C GLN A 440 14.31 33.87 12.20
N SER A 441 14.52 32.62 11.75
CA SER A 441 15.00 32.29 10.41
C SER A 441 13.88 32.45 9.38
N SER A 442 14.23 32.73 8.13
CA SER A 442 13.32 32.88 6.98
C SER A 442 12.71 31.55 6.50
N ARG A 443 12.38 30.63 7.42
CA ARG A 443 11.81 29.29 7.14
C ARG A 443 12.71 28.37 6.31
N VAL A 444 14.03 28.58 6.39
CA VAL A 444 15.01 27.86 5.57
C VAL A 444 15.01 26.37 5.89
N TYR A 445 14.98 25.99 7.18
CA TYR A 445 14.99 24.58 7.57
C TYR A 445 13.70 23.87 7.18
N PHE A 446 12.54 24.54 7.27
CA PHE A 446 11.27 24.01 6.81
C PHE A 446 11.28 23.71 5.31
N VAL A 447 11.72 24.66 4.49
CA VAL A 447 11.76 24.49 3.03
C VAL A 447 12.77 23.40 2.64
N ALA A 448 13.98 23.42 3.23
CA ALA A 448 15.00 22.42 2.96
C ALA A 448 14.53 21.00 3.28
N CYS A 449 13.96 20.75 4.46
CA CYS A 449 13.46 19.42 4.83
C CYS A 449 12.23 18.99 4.00
N THR A 450 11.42 19.93 3.52
CA THR A 450 10.30 19.59 2.62
C THR A 450 10.80 19.17 1.24
N ILE A 451 11.86 19.82 0.74
CA ILE A 451 12.51 19.46 -0.52
C ILE A 451 13.23 18.11 -0.40
N ASP A 452 13.92 17.87 0.72
CA ASP A 452 14.61 16.61 1.02
C ASP A 452 13.62 15.44 0.99
N TYR A 453 12.49 15.56 1.69
CA TYR A 453 11.40 14.57 1.64
C TYR A 453 10.82 14.36 0.23
N SER A 454 10.83 15.38 -0.62
CA SER A 454 10.34 15.26 -2.00
C SER A 454 11.38 14.66 -2.97
N SER A 455 12.61 14.45 -2.50
CA SER A 455 13.71 13.88 -3.29
C SER A 455 13.92 12.39 -3.01
N ASP A 456 13.39 11.89 -1.89
CA ASP A 456 13.21 10.47 -1.57
C ASP A 456 12.02 9.88 -2.35
#